data_AF-A0A970NQ01-F1
#
_entry.id   AF-A0A970NQ01-F1
#
_cell.length_a   1.000
_cell.length_b   1.000
_cell.length_c   1.000
_cell.angle_alpha   90.00
_cell.angle_beta   90.00
_cell.angle_gamma   90.00
#
_symmetry.space_group_name_H-M   'P 1'
#
loop_
_entity.id
_entity.type
_entity.pdbx_description
1 polymer ?
#
loop_
_entity_poly.entity_id
_entity_poly.type
_entity_poly.pdbx_seq_one_letter_code
_entity_poly.pdbx_strand_id
1 'polypeptide(L)'
;MDVKHGNTHVLHIPRWYPHRGDPMLGLFVKNHIESLPDAFNNSVLFLQFVDEQDSAIEIDTQIINDVYNCTAYIRKASFRILSLNSVINLYRYFLAFRRCYRKIRRQQGKPTITHVHVLTRTGLLALIIKVLTGAPYVITEHWTRYLPTTDSYQGAARKWLTAFVVKYAGAVMPVTVNLRDAMISRGLSNEDYVVIPNVVDVDKFKPAVKATKRDKKILVHLSCFTDKQKNISGILRVIKKLSSERNDFLLKLIGDGEDFDEMKQLSDKLQLTYEFVIFTGLKQNEELVELLSNSDLMIMFSNYENLPVVILESYACGVPVISTRVGGIHEHLHTGLGKLVEKQNEEQFLDELRSFLDNPDIYNKLEIRDYAVNHFSKEVIGKSLAKVYNEVIDKK
;
A
#
# COMPACT_ATOMS: atom_id res chain seq x y z
N MET A 1 14.66 11.86 -27.29
CA MET A 1 13.30 12.17 -26.81
C MET A 1 13.49 13.00 -25.56
N ASP A 2 13.24 14.31 -25.70
CA ASP A 2 13.50 15.29 -24.64
C ASP A 2 12.47 15.12 -23.53
N VAL A 3 12.94 14.68 -22.36
CA VAL A 3 12.16 14.65 -21.14
C VAL A 3 11.75 16.08 -20.82
N LYS A 4 10.45 16.37 -20.69
CA LYS A 4 9.97 17.66 -20.19
C LYS A 4 10.60 17.88 -18.80
N HIS A 5 11.50 18.84 -18.67
CA HIS A 5 12.14 19.13 -17.39
C HIS A 5 11.19 20.01 -16.57
N GLY A 6 10.45 19.39 -15.64
CA GLY A 6 9.87 20.12 -14.51
C GLY A 6 10.97 20.81 -13.70
N ASN A 7 10.71 22.00 -13.15
CA ASN A 7 11.72 22.81 -12.45
C ASN A 7 12.16 22.18 -11.11
N THR A 8 11.39 21.24 -10.55
CA THR A 8 11.68 20.62 -9.25
C THR A 8 11.97 19.14 -9.42
N HIS A 9 13.21 18.73 -9.15
CA HIS A 9 13.59 17.31 -9.16
C HIS A 9 13.34 16.67 -7.79
N VAL A 10 12.46 15.67 -7.76
CA VAL A 10 12.15 14.86 -6.57
C VAL A 10 12.84 13.50 -6.69
N LEU A 11 13.71 13.18 -5.74
CA LEU A 11 14.33 11.86 -5.62
C LEU A 11 13.56 11.00 -4.62
N HIS A 12 12.86 9.98 -5.09
CA HIS A 12 12.16 9.02 -4.26
C HIS A 12 13.07 7.86 -3.84
N ILE A 13 13.02 7.50 -2.55
CA ILE A 13 13.80 6.40 -1.97
C ILE A 13 12.84 5.43 -1.26
N PRO A 14 12.25 4.48 -2.00
CA PRO A 14 11.30 3.54 -1.43
C PRO A 14 11.96 2.31 -0.79
N ARG A 15 11.33 1.76 0.25
CA ARG A 15 11.69 0.42 0.79
C ARG A 15 11.10 -0.71 -0.05
N TRP A 16 9.93 -0.48 -0.63
CA TRP A 16 9.17 -1.41 -1.46
C TRP A 16 8.76 -0.71 -2.75
N TYR A 17 9.07 -1.34 -3.87
CA TYR A 17 8.79 -0.79 -5.19
C TYR A 17 8.77 -1.92 -6.23
N PRO A 18 7.94 -1.81 -7.30
CA PRO A 18 7.85 -2.86 -8.31
C PRO A 18 9.21 -3.18 -8.94
N HIS A 19 9.51 -4.47 -9.10
CA HIS A 19 10.75 -4.93 -9.72
C HIS A 19 10.57 -6.29 -10.41
N ARG A 20 11.61 -6.77 -11.12
CA ARG A 20 11.55 -7.99 -11.94
C ARG A 20 11.15 -9.29 -11.22
N GLY A 21 11.28 -9.33 -9.89
CA GLY A 21 10.95 -10.50 -9.08
C GLY A 21 9.59 -10.40 -8.38
N ASP A 22 9.05 -9.19 -8.27
CA ASP A 22 7.72 -8.92 -7.74
C ASP A 22 7.22 -7.59 -8.33
N PRO A 23 6.38 -7.64 -9.38
CA PRO A 23 5.84 -6.43 -10.01
C PRO A 23 4.77 -5.74 -9.16
N MET A 24 4.28 -6.38 -8.08
CA MET A 24 3.21 -5.85 -7.23
C MET A 24 3.75 -5.21 -5.94
N LEU A 25 4.98 -5.53 -5.54
CA LEU A 25 5.62 -4.99 -4.34
C LEU A 25 5.60 -3.46 -4.32
N GLY A 26 4.93 -2.86 -3.33
CA GLY A 26 4.94 -1.40 -3.16
C GLY A 26 4.25 -0.63 -4.29
N LEU A 27 3.27 -1.23 -4.99
CA LEU A 27 2.49 -0.55 -6.04
C LEU A 27 1.87 0.78 -5.55
N PHE A 28 1.48 0.87 -4.28
CA PHE A 28 0.99 2.11 -3.67
C PHE A 28 2.03 3.24 -3.66
N VAL A 29 3.32 2.91 -3.54
CA VAL A 29 4.42 3.90 -3.62
C VAL A 29 4.55 4.41 -5.05
N LYS A 30 4.48 3.51 -6.04
CA LYS A 30 4.45 3.88 -7.46
C LYS A 30 3.27 4.81 -7.75
N ASN A 31 2.07 4.50 -7.24
CA ASN A 31 0.90 5.34 -7.43
C ASN A 31 1.05 6.74 -6.78
N HIS A 32 1.70 6.84 -5.62
CA HIS A 32 2.06 8.14 -5.01
C HIS A 32 2.99 8.95 -5.92
N ILE A 33 4.04 8.32 -6.44
CA ILE A 33 5.01 9.00 -7.32
C ILE A 33 4.35 9.45 -8.62
N GLU A 34 3.56 8.57 -9.24
CA GLU A 34 2.84 8.84 -10.50
C GLU A 34 1.65 9.79 -10.31
N SER A 35 1.29 10.14 -9.07
CA SER A 35 0.26 11.15 -8.80
C SER A 35 0.79 12.58 -8.89
N LEU A 36 2.12 12.76 -8.83
CA LEU A 36 2.72 14.09 -8.83
C LEU A 36 2.47 14.84 -10.15
N PRO A 37 2.17 16.15 -10.11
CA PRO A 37 1.99 16.95 -11.32
C PRO A 37 3.25 16.99 -12.20
N ASP A 38 3.06 17.18 -13.50
CA ASP A 38 4.14 17.30 -14.52
C ASP A 38 5.23 18.34 -14.20
N ALA A 39 4.95 19.29 -13.32
CA ALA A 39 5.91 20.27 -12.83
C ALA A 39 7.07 19.64 -12.03
N PHE A 40 6.92 18.39 -11.55
CA PHE A 40 7.93 17.64 -10.82
C PHE A 40 8.60 16.62 -11.73
N ASN A 41 9.93 16.69 -11.81
CA ASN A 41 10.73 15.67 -12.46
C ASN A 41 11.08 14.59 -11.43
N ASN A 42 10.62 13.36 -11.64
CA ASN A 42 10.70 12.31 -10.62
C ASN A 42 11.79 11.28 -10.96
N SER A 43 12.59 10.89 -9.96
CA SER A 43 13.41 9.68 -10.01
C SER A 43 13.16 8.75 -8.84
N VAL A 44 13.46 7.47 -9.05
CA VAL A 44 13.42 6.44 -8.02
C VAL A 44 14.80 5.82 -7.85
N LEU A 45 15.26 5.77 -6.60
CA LEU A 45 16.43 4.98 -6.19
C LEU A 45 15.95 3.81 -5.35
N PHE A 46 15.88 2.63 -5.95
CA PHE A 46 15.43 1.41 -5.28
C PHE A 46 16.58 0.42 -5.10
N LEU A 47 16.72 -0.14 -3.90
CA LEU A 47 17.79 -1.07 -3.53
C LEU A 47 17.19 -2.38 -3.04
N GLN A 48 17.35 -3.45 -3.81
CA GLN A 48 16.75 -4.75 -3.55
C GLN A 48 17.81 -5.81 -3.30
N PHE A 49 17.70 -6.55 -2.20
CA PHE A 49 18.54 -7.73 -1.98
C PHE A 49 17.96 -8.93 -2.73
N VAL A 50 18.83 -9.71 -3.36
CA VAL A 50 18.47 -10.97 -4.05
C VAL A 50 19.38 -12.09 -3.58
N ASP A 51 18.86 -13.32 -3.60
CA ASP A 51 19.60 -14.50 -3.16
C ASP A 51 20.58 -14.99 -4.24
N GLU A 52 20.13 -15.06 -5.49
CA GLU A 52 20.93 -15.53 -6.62
C GLU A 52 21.11 -14.43 -7.68
N GLN A 53 22.37 -14.15 -8.03
CA GLN A 53 22.78 -13.34 -9.20
C GLN A 53 24.28 -13.51 -9.44
N ASP A 54 24.76 -13.24 -10.65
CA ASP A 54 26.18 -13.41 -11.01
C ASP A 54 27.09 -12.33 -10.40
N SER A 55 26.66 -11.08 -10.47
CA SER A 55 27.45 -9.93 -10.00
C SER A 55 27.19 -9.64 -8.51
N ALA A 56 28.09 -8.92 -7.83
CA ALA A 56 27.80 -8.49 -6.45
C ALA A 56 26.69 -7.42 -6.38
N ILE A 57 26.61 -6.56 -7.40
CA ILE A 57 25.64 -5.48 -7.54
C ILE A 57 25.35 -5.32 -9.04
N GLU A 58 24.11 -5.57 -9.43
CA GLU A 58 23.57 -5.29 -10.76
C GLU A 58 22.77 -3.98 -10.69
N ILE A 59 22.86 -3.14 -11.72
CA ILE A 59 22.09 -1.90 -11.77
C ILE A 59 21.28 -1.88 -13.06
N ASP A 60 19.99 -1.74 -12.88
CA ASP A 60 19.02 -1.58 -13.94
C ASP A 60 18.47 -0.15 -13.92
N THR A 61 18.37 0.46 -15.10
CA THR A 61 17.85 1.82 -15.25
C THR A 61 16.83 1.87 -16.36
N GLN A 62 15.65 2.39 -16.04
CA GLN A 62 14.50 2.42 -16.94
C GLN A 62 13.71 3.72 -16.74
N ILE A 63 13.07 4.20 -17.80
CA ILE A 63 12.08 5.28 -17.71
C ILE A 63 10.71 4.64 -17.86
N ILE A 64 9.87 4.77 -16.83
CA ILE A 64 8.50 4.24 -16.83
C ILE A 64 7.59 5.40 -16.43
N ASN A 65 6.59 5.71 -17.27
CA ASN A 65 5.63 6.80 -17.05
C ASN A 65 6.33 8.12 -16.65
N ASP A 66 7.35 8.51 -17.43
CA ASP A 66 8.19 9.70 -17.21
C ASP A 66 8.99 9.74 -15.89
N VAL A 67 9.02 8.64 -15.13
CA VAL A 67 9.85 8.48 -13.93
C VAL A 67 11.16 7.79 -14.28
N TYR A 68 12.30 8.40 -13.96
CA TYR A 68 13.62 7.77 -14.12
C TYR A 68 13.92 6.84 -12.94
N ASN A 69 13.87 5.53 -13.18
CA ASN A 69 14.09 4.51 -12.17
C ASN A 69 15.54 4.01 -12.23
N CYS A 70 16.21 3.95 -11.07
CA CYS A 70 17.45 3.22 -10.87
C CYS A 70 17.25 2.16 -9.79
N THR A 71 17.22 0.90 -10.22
CA THR A 71 17.10 -0.25 -9.33
C THR A 71 18.45 -0.94 -9.23
N ALA A 72 18.95 -1.12 -8.01
CA ALA A 72 20.14 -1.91 -7.76
C ALA A 72 19.79 -3.24 -7.09
N TYR A 73 20.12 -4.34 -7.75
CA TYR A 73 20.00 -5.70 -7.21
C TYR A 73 21.30 -6.10 -6.54
N ILE A 74 21.23 -6.41 -5.24
CA ILE A 74 22.38 -6.64 -4.36
C ILE A 74 22.37 -8.11 -3.94
N ARG A 75 23.41 -8.86 -4.35
CA ARG A 75 23.57 -10.25 -3.91
C ARG A 75 23.81 -10.29 -2.41
N LYS A 76 23.01 -11.07 -1.67
CA LYS A 76 23.28 -11.33 -0.26
C LYS A 76 24.62 -12.04 -0.11
N ALA A 77 25.41 -11.63 0.87
CA ALA A 77 26.63 -12.31 1.24
C ALA A 77 26.32 -13.69 1.84
N SER A 78 27.01 -14.72 1.37
CA SER A 78 26.79 -16.14 1.73
C SER A 78 28.06 -16.79 2.30
N PHE A 79 28.83 -16.05 3.10
CA PHE A 79 30.00 -16.60 3.81
C PHE A 79 29.56 -17.38 5.06
N ARG A 80 30.39 -18.32 5.50
CA ARG A 80 30.16 -19.12 6.72
C ARG A 80 30.04 -18.26 7.99
N ILE A 81 30.72 -17.11 8.03
CA ILE A 81 30.73 -16.20 9.18
C ILE A 81 29.58 -15.19 9.03
N LEU A 82 28.52 -15.35 9.81
CA LEU A 82 27.29 -14.54 9.71
C LEU A 82 27.50 -13.04 9.98
N SER A 83 28.40 -12.67 10.90
CA SER A 83 28.73 -11.27 11.19
C SER A 83 29.40 -10.60 9.98
N LEU A 84 30.27 -11.33 9.28
CA LEU A 84 30.91 -10.87 8.05
C LEU A 84 29.87 -10.61 6.95
N ASN A 85 28.84 -11.47 6.84
CA ASN A 85 27.75 -11.25 5.89
C ASN A 85 27.03 -9.92 6.13
N SER A 86 26.76 -9.58 7.39
CA SER A 86 26.08 -8.33 7.76
C SER A 86 26.89 -7.09 7.37
N VAL A 87 28.21 -7.11 7.60
CA VAL A 87 29.12 -6.01 7.24
C VAL A 87 29.23 -5.87 5.72
N ILE A 88 29.43 -6.98 5.01
CA ILE A 88 29.51 -6.98 3.55
C ILE A 88 28.21 -6.50 2.91
N ASN A 89 27.06 -6.94 3.43
CA ASN A 89 25.75 -6.51 2.95
C ASN A 89 25.55 -5.01 3.15
N LEU A 90 25.98 -4.46 4.29
CA LEU A 90 25.92 -3.02 4.55
C LEU A 90 26.84 -2.23 3.59
N TYR A 91 28.07 -2.70 3.39
CA TYR A 91 29.00 -2.11 2.42
C TYR A 91 28.43 -2.12 0.99
N ARG A 92 27.93 -3.27 0.54
CA ARG A 92 27.31 -3.42 -0.79
C ARG A 92 26.09 -2.51 -0.93
N TYR A 93 25.28 -2.37 0.10
CA TYR A 93 24.11 -1.47 0.13
C TYR A 93 24.51 -0.02 -0.12
N PHE A 94 25.53 0.50 0.58
CA PHE A 94 26.02 1.85 0.37
C PHE A 94 26.73 2.04 -0.97
N LEU A 95 27.45 1.01 -1.45
CA LEU A 95 28.07 1.05 -2.78
C LEU A 95 27.01 1.11 -3.89
N ALA A 96 25.93 0.32 -3.76
CA ALA A 96 24.78 0.32 -4.67
C ALA A 96 24.07 1.66 -4.67
N PHE A 97 23.77 2.19 -3.48
CA PHE A 97 23.23 3.55 -3.30
C PHE A 97 24.08 4.60 -4.04
N ARG A 98 25.40 4.63 -3.80
CA ARG A 98 26.31 5.59 -4.43
C ARG A 98 26.32 5.47 -5.95
N ARG A 99 26.25 4.25 -6.49
CA ARG A 99 26.22 4.02 -7.95
C ARG A 99 24.90 4.48 -8.56
N CYS A 100 23.75 4.15 -7.96
CA CYS A 100 22.46 4.61 -8.47
C CYS A 100 22.30 6.12 -8.34
N TYR A 101 22.64 6.70 -7.18
CA TYR A 101 22.60 8.14 -6.98
C TYR A 101 23.46 8.90 -7.99
N ARG A 102 24.65 8.39 -8.35
CA ARG A 102 25.47 9.00 -9.41
C ARG A 102 24.79 8.95 -10.77
N LYS A 103 24.15 7.84 -11.13
CA LYS A 103 23.42 7.70 -12.41
C LYS A 103 22.25 8.69 -12.46
N ILE A 104 21.44 8.76 -11.41
CA ILE A 104 20.34 9.72 -11.29
C ILE A 104 20.88 11.15 -11.42
N ARG A 105 21.94 11.50 -10.67
CA ARG A 105 22.54 12.84 -10.75
C ARG A 105 23.07 13.23 -12.12
N ARG A 106 23.57 12.27 -12.90
CA ARG A 106 24.01 12.52 -14.27
C ARG A 106 22.83 12.75 -15.21
N GLN A 107 21.72 12.07 -14.96
CA GLN A 107 20.54 12.12 -15.82
C GLN A 107 19.61 13.31 -15.53
N GLN A 108 19.31 13.58 -14.26
CA GLN A 108 18.30 14.55 -13.83
C GLN A 108 18.89 15.67 -12.93
N GLY A 109 20.21 15.71 -12.77
CA GLY A 109 20.86 16.68 -11.91
C GLY A 109 20.69 16.39 -10.41
N LYS A 110 21.02 17.37 -9.58
CA LYS A 110 20.90 17.24 -8.11
C LYS A 110 19.42 17.34 -7.71
N PRO A 111 18.93 16.50 -6.77
CA PRO A 111 17.55 16.63 -6.30
C PRO A 111 17.34 17.95 -5.56
N THR A 112 16.19 18.57 -5.80
CA THR A 112 15.69 19.71 -5.03
C THR A 112 15.18 19.24 -3.67
N ILE A 113 14.52 18.09 -3.65
CA ILE A 113 13.96 17.44 -2.46
C ILE A 113 14.08 15.91 -2.59
N THR A 114 14.23 15.22 -1.46
CA THR A 114 14.20 13.75 -1.39
C THR A 114 12.93 13.29 -0.67
N HIS A 115 12.30 12.21 -1.15
CA HIS A 115 11.09 11.67 -0.53
C HIS A 115 11.27 10.19 -0.18
N VAL A 116 11.23 9.89 1.11
CA VAL A 116 11.35 8.53 1.65
C VAL A 116 9.97 7.88 1.68
N HIS A 117 9.85 6.68 1.12
CA HIS A 117 8.63 5.87 1.23
C HIS A 117 8.89 4.63 2.07
N VAL A 118 8.12 4.48 3.16
CA VAL A 118 8.26 3.47 4.21
C VAL A 118 9.59 3.63 4.97
N LEU A 119 9.46 4.17 6.18
CA LEU A 119 10.54 4.60 7.05
C LEU A 119 11.32 3.40 7.59
N THR A 120 12.48 3.17 6.99
CA THR A 120 13.43 2.15 7.43
C THR A 120 14.87 2.67 7.28
N ARG A 121 15.77 1.88 6.71
CA ARG A 121 17.15 2.31 6.39
C ARG A 121 17.18 3.34 5.26
N THR A 122 16.09 3.46 4.49
CA THR A 122 15.90 4.45 3.41
C THR A 122 15.97 5.88 3.93
N GLY A 123 15.45 6.15 5.13
CA GLY A 123 15.51 7.47 5.75
C GLY A 123 16.94 7.93 6.09
N LEU A 124 17.84 7.00 6.42
CA LEU A 124 19.27 7.32 6.59
C LEU A 124 19.91 7.77 5.27
N LEU A 125 19.52 7.20 4.14
CA LEU A 125 20.04 7.61 2.82
C LEU A 125 19.59 9.03 2.47
N ALA A 126 18.34 9.38 2.75
CA ALA A 126 17.82 10.73 2.56
C ALA A 126 18.54 11.74 3.45
N LEU A 127 18.82 11.38 4.72
CA LEU A 127 19.60 12.23 5.61
C LEU A 127 21.04 12.44 5.12
N ILE A 128 21.69 11.39 4.59
CA ILE A 128 23.02 11.51 3.97
C ILE A 128 22.96 12.48 2.78
N ILE A 129 21.93 12.39 1.93
CA ILE A 129 21.74 13.31 0.79
C ILE A 129 21.54 14.75 1.30
N LYS A 130 20.74 14.95 2.35
CA LYS A 130 20.55 16.26 2.98
C LYS A 130 21.88 16.85 3.45
N VAL A 131 22.71 16.09 4.15
CA VAL A 131 24.02 16.58 4.62
C VAL A 131 24.95 16.91 3.45
N LEU A 132 24.99 16.05 2.41
CA LEU A 132 25.91 16.24 1.28
C LEU A 132 25.48 17.34 0.31
N THR A 133 24.20 17.68 0.27
CA THR A 133 23.65 18.53 -0.78
C THR A 133 22.80 19.69 -0.28
N GLY A 134 22.42 19.68 0.99
CA GLY A 134 21.43 20.58 1.56
C GLY A 134 19.99 20.29 1.14
N ALA A 135 19.71 19.39 0.19
CA ALA A 135 18.33 19.09 -0.22
C ALA A 135 17.51 18.57 0.97
N PRO A 136 16.37 19.18 1.34
CA PRO A 136 15.53 18.67 2.39
C PRO A 136 14.96 17.31 2.01
N TYR A 137 14.40 16.60 3.00
CA TYR A 137 13.67 15.38 2.73
C TYR A 137 12.39 15.31 3.53
N VAL A 138 11.44 14.59 2.96
CA VAL A 138 10.15 14.28 3.58
C VAL A 138 9.96 12.77 3.62
N ILE A 139 9.02 12.30 4.45
CA ILE A 139 8.78 10.87 4.67
C ILE A 139 7.30 10.59 4.46
N THR A 140 6.92 9.60 3.65
CA THR A 140 5.58 8.97 3.71
C THR A 140 5.68 7.62 4.37
N GLU A 141 4.82 7.36 5.36
CA GLU A 141 4.73 6.05 6.02
C GLU A 141 3.40 5.36 5.67
N HIS A 142 3.51 4.09 5.25
CA HIS A 142 2.39 3.25 4.84
C HIS A 142 2.22 2.00 5.73
N TRP A 143 3.30 1.53 6.35
CA TRP A 143 3.35 0.24 7.03
C TRP A 143 2.75 0.29 8.43
N THR A 144 2.03 -0.77 8.79
CA THR A 144 1.47 -1.03 10.13
C THR A 144 2.51 -1.21 11.25
N ARG A 145 3.81 -1.10 10.94
CA ARG A 145 4.92 -1.34 11.86
C ARG A 145 4.83 -0.58 13.17
N TYR A 146 4.37 0.67 13.11
CA TYR A 146 4.32 1.55 14.28
C TYR A 146 3.04 1.38 15.09
N LEU A 147 2.03 0.69 14.53
CA LEU A 147 0.79 0.42 15.23
C LEU A 147 1.04 -0.50 16.44
N PRO A 148 0.36 -0.27 17.57
CA PRO A 148 0.46 -1.12 18.75
C PRO A 148 0.16 -2.60 18.46
N THR A 149 -0.73 -2.86 17.49
CA THR A 149 -1.24 -4.19 17.14
C THR A 149 -0.20 -5.13 16.53
N THR A 150 0.86 -4.60 15.90
CA THR A 150 1.91 -5.46 15.29
C THR A 150 3.13 -5.65 16.17
N ASP A 151 3.34 -4.74 17.13
CA ASP A 151 4.49 -4.61 18.03
C ASP A 151 5.88 -4.92 17.40
N SER A 152 6.04 -4.58 16.12
CA SER A 152 7.22 -4.94 15.31
C SER A 152 8.34 -3.88 15.36
N TYR A 153 8.12 -2.78 16.09
CA TYR A 153 9.08 -1.69 16.28
C TYR A 153 9.91 -1.86 17.56
N GLN A 154 10.93 -2.71 17.47
CA GLN A 154 11.80 -3.08 18.58
C GLN A 154 13.28 -2.71 18.34
N GLY A 155 14.05 -2.64 19.43
CA GLY A 155 15.50 -2.39 19.47
C GLY A 155 15.88 -0.92 19.70
N ALA A 156 16.63 -0.64 20.78
CA ALA A 156 16.97 0.73 21.20
C ALA A 156 17.72 1.55 20.13
N ALA A 157 18.77 0.99 19.54
CA ALA A 157 19.54 1.67 18.49
C ALA A 157 18.69 2.00 17.25
N ARG A 158 17.81 1.08 16.85
CA ARG A 158 16.87 1.31 15.75
C ARG A 158 15.90 2.43 16.11
N LYS A 159 15.37 2.42 17.34
CA LYS A 159 14.43 3.43 17.82
C LYS A 159 15.05 4.82 17.79
N TRP A 160 16.25 4.93 18.36
CA TRP A 160 17.01 6.18 18.37
C TRP A 160 17.31 6.70 16.95
N LEU A 161 17.80 5.83 16.06
CA LEU A 161 18.12 6.23 14.68
C LEU A 161 16.87 6.68 13.92
N THR A 162 15.76 5.96 14.09
CA THR A 162 14.48 6.28 13.44
C THR A 162 13.94 7.61 13.95
N ALA A 163 13.96 7.84 15.27
CA ALA A 163 13.55 9.11 15.87
C ALA A 163 14.43 10.28 15.39
N PHE A 164 15.74 10.06 15.26
CA PHE A 164 16.66 11.06 14.71
C PHE A 164 16.31 11.41 13.25
N VAL A 165 16.12 10.40 12.41
CA VAL A 165 15.71 10.60 11.00
C VAL A 165 14.35 11.31 10.89
N VAL A 166 13.39 10.99 11.76
CA VAL A 166 12.09 11.67 11.77
C VAL A 166 12.22 13.12 12.21
N LYS A 167 12.97 13.39 13.28
CA LYS A 167 13.16 14.73 13.82
C LYS A 167 13.70 15.73 12.80
N TYR A 168 14.58 15.30 11.90
CA TYR A 168 15.20 16.17 10.89
C TYR A 168 14.55 16.13 9.50
N ALA A 169 13.45 15.40 9.33
CA ALA A 169 12.63 15.49 8.13
C ALA A 169 11.92 16.85 8.07
N GLY A 170 11.74 17.39 6.87
CA GLY A 170 10.97 18.63 6.66
C GLY A 170 9.47 18.43 6.85
N ALA A 171 8.97 17.21 6.64
CA ALA A 171 7.61 16.80 6.96
C ALA A 171 7.51 15.27 7.05
N VAL A 172 6.52 14.79 7.80
CA VAL A 172 6.18 13.37 7.90
C VAL A 172 4.71 13.18 7.52
N MET A 173 4.49 12.29 6.55
CA MET A 173 3.22 12.08 5.87
C MET A 173 2.71 10.65 6.09
N PRO A 174 2.18 10.31 7.27
CA PRO A 174 1.51 9.03 7.46
C PRO A 174 0.21 9.00 6.67
N VAL A 175 -0.16 7.82 6.15
CA VAL A 175 -1.38 7.69 5.33
C VAL A 175 -2.70 7.79 6.09
N THR A 176 -2.65 7.80 7.42
CA THR A 176 -3.81 7.88 8.33
C THR A 176 -3.46 8.65 9.59
N VAL A 177 -4.47 9.22 10.24
CA VAL A 177 -4.38 9.81 11.58
C VAL A 177 -3.97 8.76 12.61
N ASN A 178 -4.51 7.55 12.53
CA ASN A 178 -4.15 6.45 13.42
C ASN A 178 -2.67 6.11 13.34
N LEU A 179 -2.09 6.07 12.13
CA LEU A 179 -0.66 5.84 11.97
C LEU A 179 0.18 7.03 12.46
N ARG A 180 -0.28 8.28 12.23
CA ARG A 180 0.37 9.47 12.78
C ARG A 180 0.52 9.37 14.29
N ASP A 181 -0.60 9.12 14.98
CA ASP A 181 -0.65 9.10 16.44
C ASP A 181 0.15 7.89 16.99
N ALA A 182 0.13 6.77 16.27
CA ALA A 182 0.99 5.63 16.57
C ALA A 182 2.48 5.99 16.44
N MET A 183 2.90 6.71 15.39
CA MET A 183 4.29 7.15 15.25
C MET A 183 4.71 8.10 16.38
N ILE A 184 3.86 9.08 16.71
CA ILE A 184 4.10 10.05 17.78
C ILE A 184 4.24 9.32 19.13
N SER A 185 3.33 8.41 19.46
CA SER A 185 3.39 7.63 20.72
C SER A 185 4.64 6.74 20.85
N ARG A 186 5.31 6.43 19.72
CA ARG A 186 6.58 5.69 19.69
C ARG A 186 7.82 6.61 19.74
N GLY A 187 7.63 7.89 20.05
CA GLY A 187 8.71 8.88 20.21
C GLY A 187 9.26 9.43 18.88
N LEU A 188 8.50 9.31 17.80
CA LEU A 188 8.86 9.88 16.50
C LEU A 188 8.29 11.30 16.41
N SER A 189 8.99 12.25 17.02
CA SER A 189 8.57 13.66 17.04
C SER A 189 9.04 14.40 15.80
N ASN A 190 8.13 15.14 15.16
CA ASN A 190 8.39 16.09 14.07
C ASN A 190 7.35 17.22 14.19
N GLU A 191 7.73 18.44 13.81
CA GLU A 191 6.85 19.61 13.90
C GLU A 191 5.76 19.63 12.80
N ASP A 192 6.04 18.99 11.66
CA ASP A 192 5.20 19.00 10.46
C ASP A 192 4.70 17.59 10.12
N TYR A 193 3.67 17.14 10.84
CA TYR A 193 2.92 15.93 10.49
C TYR A 193 1.70 16.27 9.62
N VAL A 194 1.63 15.70 8.41
CA VAL A 194 0.56 15.95 7.44
C VAL A 194 -0.01 14.63 6.95
N VAL A 195 -1.27 14.30 7.25
CA VAL A 195 -1.87 13.04 6.80
C VAL A 195 -2.17 13.10 5.29
N ILE A 196 -1.57 12.20 4.51
CA ILE A 196 -1.80 12.09 3.07
C ILE A 196 -2.15 10.63 2.73
N PRO A 197 -3.42 10.32 2.42
CA PRO A 197 -3.88 8.96 2.12
C PRO A 197 -3.20 8.28 0.93
N ASN A 198 -3.50 6.99 0.75
CA ASN A 198 -3.10 6.25 -0.44
C ASN A 198 -3.86 6.73 -1.69
N VAL A 199 -3.30 6.42 -2.86
CA VAL A 199 -3.84 6.81 -4.17
C VAL A 199 -4.62 5.67 -4.81
N VAL A 200 -5.76 5.99 -5.42
CA VAL A 200 -6.50 5.11 -6.34
C VAL A 200 -6.58 5.73 -7.73
N ASP A 201 -6.44 4.87 -8.75
CA ASP A 201 -6.63 5.24 -10.14
C ASP A 201 -8.12 5.15 -10.51
N VAL A 202 -8.83 6.28 -10.40
CA VAL A 202 -10.28 6.37 -10.64
C VAL A 202 -10.67 6.28 -12.12
N ASP A 203 -9.71 6.38 -13.03
CA ASP A 203 -9.93 6.18 -14.48
C ASP A 203 -9.88 4.69 -14.83
N LYS A 204 -8.99 3.96 -14.15
CA LYS A 204 -8.90 2.49 -14.21
C LYS A 204 -10.05 1.82 -13.45
N PHE A 205 -10.24 2.15 -12.18
CA PHE A 205 -11.30 1.59 -11.34
C PHE A 205 -12.56 2.44 -11.47
N LYS A 206 -13.57 1.90 -12.12
CA LYS A 206 -14.83 2.59 -12.38
C LYS A 206 -16.01 1.63 -12.37
N PRO A 207 -17.23 2.10 -12.05
CA PRO A 207 -18.42 1.26 -12.04
C PRO A 207 -18.61 0.55 -13.38
N ALA A 208 -19.15 -0.68 -13.34
CA ALA A 208 -19.47 -1.40 -14.55
C ALA A 208 -20.50 -0.61 -15.40
N VAL A 209 -20.26 -0.54 -16.70
CA VAL A 209 -21.10 0.22 -17.66
C VAL A 209 -22.52 -0.36 -17.75
N LYS A 210 -22.68 -1.67 -17.48
CA LYS A 210 -23.97 -2.35 -17.46
C LYS A 210 -24.09 -3.21 -16.21
N ALA A 211 -25.22 -3.09 -15.52
CA ALA A 211 -25.59 -4.05 -14.50
C ALA A 211 -25.92 -5.39 -15.17
N THR A 212 -25.06 -6.39 -14.98
CA THR A 212 -25.38 -7.77 -15.37
C THR A 212 -26.45 -8.28 -14.42
N LYS A 213 -27.65 -8.60 -14.94
CA LYS A 213 -28.66 -9.31 -14.14
C LYS A 213 -28.08 -10.66 -13.73
N ARG A 214 -28.10 -10.94 -12.44
CA ARG A 214 -27.58 -12.18 -11.84
C ARG A 214 -28.56 -12.68 -10.79
N ASP A 215 -28.63 -13.99 -10.64
CA ASP A 215 -29.47 -14.64 -9.64
C ASP A 215 -28.88 -14.50 -8.23
N LYS A 216 -27.57 -14.25 -8.13
CA LYS A 216 -26.85 -14.10 -6.85
C LYS A 216 -26.16 -12.75 -6.76
N LYS A 217 -26.11 -12.21 -5.54
CA LYS A 217 -25.26 -11.09 -5.16
C LYS A 217 -23.81 -11.54 -5.05
N ILE A 218 -22.90 -10.74 -5.59
CA ILE A 218 -21.47 -11.06 -5.61
C ILE A 218 -20.79 -10.33 -4.46
N LEU A 219 -20.31 -11.10 -3.49
CA LEU A 219 -19.43 -10.64 -2.44
C LEU A 219 -17.99 -10.83 -2.89
N VAL A 220 -17.09 -9.89 -2.57
CA VAL A 220 -15.68 -10.01 -2.93
C VAL A 220 -14.76 -9.74 -1.75
N HIS A 221 -13.73 -10.54 -1.62
CA HIS A 221 -12.58 -10.28 -0.75
C HIS A 221 -11.32 -10.30 -1.59
N LEU A 222 -10.51 -9.25 -1.52
CA LEU A 222 -9.23 -9.15 -2.21
C LEU A 222 -8.11 -8.90 -1.18
N SER A 223 -7.13 -9.81 -1.11
CA SER A 223 -5.96 -9.65 -0.23
C SER A 223 -4.79 -10.56 -0.63
N CYS A 224 -3.62 -10.34 -0.02
CA CYS A 224 -2.60 -11.39 0.07
C CYS A 224 -3.04 -12.39 1.14
N PHE A 225 -3.03 -13.68 0.84
CA PHE A 225 -3.53 -14.75 1.70
C PHE A 225 -2.52 -15.03 2.82
N THR A 226 -2.53 -14.13 3.80
CA THR A 226 -1.84 -14.24 5.08
C THR A 226 -2.92 -14.19 6.16
N ASP A 227 -3.44 -15.34 6.56
CA ASP A 227 -4.61 -15.49 7.41
C ASP A 227 -4.41 -14.81 8.78
N LYS A 228 -3.20 -14.88 9.33
CA LYS A 228 -2.85 -14.17 10.56
C LYS A 228 -3.20 -12.67 10.49
N GLN A 229 -2.98 -12.05 9.35
CA GLN A 229 -3.32 -10.64 9.12
C GLN A 229 -4.76 -10.48 8.65
N LYS A 230 -5.16 -11.22 7.60
CA LYS A 230 -6.38 -10.96 6.84
C LYS A 230 -7.61 -11.66 7.38
N ASN A 231 -7.41 -12.71 8.19
CA ASN A 231 -8.43 -13.53 8.84
C ASN A 231 -9.49 -14.03 7.84
N ILE A 232 -8.99 -14.60 6.75
CA ILE A 232 -9.77 -15.26 5.70
C ILE A 232 -10.48 -16.48 6.29
N SER A 233 -9.88 -17.16 7.26
CA SER A 233 -10.50 -18.25 8.00
C SER A 233 -11.77 -17.79 8.74
N GLY A 234 -11.76 -16.58 9.32
CA GLY A 234 -12.95 -15.96 9.90
C GLY A 234 -14.03 -15.64 8.87
N ILE A 235 -13.64 -15.16 7.68
CA ILE A 235 -14.58 -14.96 6.55
C ILE A 235 -15.22 -16.31 6.19
N LEU A 236 -14.45 -17.36 6.00
CA LEU A 236 -14.96 -18.69 5.63
C LEU A 236 -15.92 -19.27 6.68
N ARG A 237 -15.63 -19.11 7.98
CA ARG A 237 -16.54 -19.54 9.06
C ARG A 237 -17.88 -18.79 9.02
N VAL A 238 -17.86 -17.48 8.81
CA VAL A 238 -19.08 -16.66 8.69
C VAL A 238 -19.88 -17.04 7.45
N ILE A 239 -19.20 -17.24 6.31
CA ILE A 239 -19.84 -17.66 5.06
C ILE A 239 -20.46 -19.05 5.19
N LYS A 240 -19.83 -19.97 5.94
CA LYS A 240 -20.45 -21.26 6.26
C LYS A 240 -21.78 -21.09 6.99
N LYS A 241 -21.84 -20.26 8.03
CA LYS A 241 -23.09 -19.97 8.74
C LYS A 241 -24.13 -19.38 7.79
N LEU A 242 -23.76 -18.36 7.03
CA LEU A 242 -24.65 -17.70 6.06
C LEU A 242 -25.18 -18.64 4.98
N SER A 243 -24.35 -19.57 4.47
CA SER A 243 -24.73 -20.55 3.44
C SER A 243 -25.79 -21.56 3.90
N SER A 244 -25.96 -21.74 5.22
CA SER A 244 -27.01 -22.59 5.76
C SER A 244 -28.38 -21.90 5.78
N GLU A 245 -28.42 -20.57 5.61
CA GLU A 245 -29.62 -19.74 5.71
C GLU A 245 -30.03 -19.14 4.36
N ARG A 246 -29.06 -18.94 3.46
CA ARG A 246 -29.24 -18.20 2.20
C ARG A 246 -28.50 -18.86 1.05
N ASN A 247 -29.04 -18.74 -0.16
CA ASN A 247 -28.44 -19.24 -1.40
C ASN A 247 -28.31 -18.17 -2.50
N ASP A 248 -28.68 -16.93 -2.20
CA ASP A 248 -28.75 -15.78 -3.11
C ASP A 248 -27.45 -14.95 -3.16
N PHE A 249 -26.33 -15.51 -2.71
CA PHE A 249 -25.02 -14.87 -2.73
C PHE A 249 -23.90 -15.82 -3.18
N LEU A 250 -22.81 -15.23 -3.67
CA LEU A 250 -21.57 -15.90 -4.03
C LEU A 250 -20.38 -15.05 -3.58
N LEU A 251 -19.48 -15.64 -2.79
CA LEU A 251 -18.21 -15.01 -2.41
C LEU A 251 -17.10 -15.38 -3.40
N LYS A 252 -16.43 -14.36 -3.93
CA LYS A 252 -15.18 -14.49 -4.67
C LYS A 252 -14.01 -14.07 -3.81
N LEU A 253 -13.08 -14.99 -3.57
CA LEU A 253 -11.82 -14.75 -2.88
C LEU A 253 -10.72 -14.55 -3.93
N ILE A 254 -10.22 -13.32 -4.03
CA ILE A 254 -9.23 -12.90 -5.01
C ILE A 254 -7.88 -12.69 -4.31
N GLY A 255 -6.84 -13.31 -4.85
CA GLY A 255 -5.50 -13.19 -4.31
C GLY A 255 -4.77 -14.53 -4.24
N ASP A 256 -3.59 -14.46 -3.67
CA ASP A 256 -2.66 -15.55 -3.46
C ASP A 256 -1.82 -15.22 -2.21
N GLY A 257 -1.04 -16.17 -1.69
CA GLY A 257 -0.22 -15.98 -0.50
C GLY A 257 0.15 -17.30 0.15
N GLU A 258 0.95 -17.23 1.21
CA GLU A 258 1.46 -18.40 1.93
C GLU A 258 0.35 -19.32 2.47
N ASP A 259 -0.81 -18.77 2.80
CA ASP A 259 -1.94 -19.52 3.36
C ASP A 259 -3.01 -19.87 2.30
N PHE A 260 -2.76 -19.68 1.00
CA PHE A 260 -3.75 -19.93 -0.06
C PHE A 260 -4.29 -21.37 -0.01
N ASP A 261 -3.40 -22.35 -0.01
CA ASP A 261 -3.77 -23.77 0.03
C ASP A 261 -4.45 -24.15 1.35
N GLU A 262 -4.02 -23.57 2.48
CA GLU A 262 -4.65 -23.80 3.78
C GLU A 262 -6.09 -23.27 3.81
N MET A 263 -6.33 -22.07 3.27
CA MET A 263 -7.68 -21.49 3.20
C MET A 263 -8.60 -22.29 2.27
N LYS A 264 -8.06 -22.83 1.18
CA LYS A 264 -8.82 -23.74 0.30
C LYS A 264 -9.19 -25.03 1.02
N GLN A 265 -8.24 -25.66 1.71
CA GLN A 265 -8.52 -26.86 2.52
C GLN A 265 -9.53 -26.59 3.65
N LEU A 266 -9.49 -25.41 4.27
CA LEU A 266 -10.49 -25.01 5.27
C LEU A 266 -11.88 -24.88 4.64
N SER A 267 -11.98 -24.26 3.46
CA SER A 267 -13.25 -24.19 2.69
C SER A 267 -13.83 -25.58 2.42
N ASP A 268 -12.99 -26.53 1.99
CA ASP A 268 -13.40 -27.91 1.74
C ASP A 268 -13.87 -28.61 3.03
N LYS A 269 -13.15 -28.43 4.15
CA LYS A 269 -13.53 -28.96 5.47
C LYS A 269 -14.86 -28.38 5.96
N LEU A 270 -15.14 -27.12 5.66
CA LEU A 270 -16.42 -26.47 5.95
C LEU A 270 -17.53 -26.87 4.97
N GLN A 271 -17.22 -27.68 3.95
CA GLN A 271 -18.15 -28.09 2.89
C GLN A 271 -18.76 -26.89 2.16
N LEU A 272 -17.96 -25.86 1.90
CA LEU A 272 -18.34 -24.71 1.10
C LEU A 272 -18.12 -25.05 -0.38
N THR A 273 -19.21 -25.25 -1.11
CA THR A 273 -19.18 -25.60 -2.54
C THR A 273 -18.93 -24.37 -3.41
N TYR A 274 -18.68 -24.60 -4.70
CA TYR A 274 -18.50 -23.55 -5.71
C TYR A 274 -19.75 -22.65 -5.88
N GLU A 275 -20.90 -23.09 -5.37
CA GLU A 275 -22.13 -22.27 -5.36
C GLU A 275 -22.04 -21.10 -4.37
N PHE A 276 -21.16 -21.20 -3.37
CA PHE A 276 -21.02 -20.20 -2.29
C PHE A 276 -19.66 -19.51 -2.28
N VAL A 277 -18.58 -20.22 -2.62
CA VAL A 277 -17.22 -19.67 -2.57
C VAL A 277 -16.42 -20.08 -3.80
N ILE A 278 -15.77 -19.09 -4.44
CA ILE A 278 -14.81 -19.30 -5.52
C ILE A 278 -13.49 -18.65 -5.16
N PHE A 279 -12.42 -19.44 -5.16
CA PHE A 279 -11.04 -18.95 -5.11
C PHE A 279 -10.58 -18.66 -6.54
N THR A 280 -10.37 -17.39 -6.87
CA THR A 280 -10.03 -16.99 -8.24
C THR A 280 -8.53 -17.06 -8.54
N GLY A 281 -7.71 -17.21 -7.50
CA GLY A 281 -6.27 -16.95 -7.55
C GLY A 281 -5.95 -15.46 -7.69
N LEU A 282 -4.68 -15.15 -7.92
CA LEU A 282 -4.20 -13.79 -8.16
C LEU A 282 -4.79 -13.21 -9.45
N LYS A 283 -5.42 -12.05 -9.35
CA LYS A 283 -5.94 -11.28 -10.48
C LYS A 283 -5.31 -9.89 -10.53
N GLN A 284 -5.03 -9.42 -11.74
CA GLN A 284 -4.34 -8.15 -11.97
C GLN A 284 -5.02 -7.37 -13.09
N ASN A 285 -4.73 -6.07 -13.18
CA ASN A 285 -5.14 -5.21 -14.28
C ASN A 285 -6.65 -5.29 -14.60
N GLU A 286 -7.00 -5.55 -15.85
CA GLU A 286 -8.38 -5.54 -16.35
C GLU A 286 -9.25 -6.60 -15.66
N GLU A 287 -8.73 -7.81 -15.42
CA GLU A 287 -9.48 -8.87 -14.74
C GLU A 287 -9.87 -8.47 -13.32
N LEU A 288 -8.96 -7.81 -12.59
CA LEU A 288 -9.23 -7.33 -11.24
C LEU A 288 -10.30 -6.24 -11.25
N VAL A 289 -10.18 -5.28 -12.17
CA VAL A 289 -11.15 -4.19 -12.34
C VAL A 289 -12.51 -4.78 -12.69
N GLU A 290 -12.58 -5.73 -13.61
CA GLU A 290 -13.83 -6.37 -14.00
C GLU A 290 -14.50 -7.08 -12.81
N LEU A 291 -13.74 -7.86 -12.04
CA LEU A 291 -14.27 -8.56 -10.86
C LEU A 291 -14.81 -7.58 -9.81
N LEU A 292 -14.04 -6.54 -9.48
CA LEU A 292 -14.42 -5.57 -8.47
C LEU A 292 -15.61 -4.71 -8.93
N SER A 293 -15.58 -4.20 -10.17
CA SER A 293 -16.64 -3.35 -10.73
C SER A 293 -17.97 -4.09 -10.90
N ASN A 294 -17.92 -5.41 -11.05
CA ASN A 294 -19.09 -6.27 -11.08
C ASN A 294 -19.49 -6.79 -9.70
N SER A 295 -18.80 -6.45 -8.61
CA SER A 295 -19.20 -6.92 -7.28
C SER A 295 -20.33 -6.05 -6.69
N ASP A 296 -21.11 -6.64 -5.79
CA ASP A 296 -22.20 -5.94 -5.08
C ASP A 296 -21.73 -5.44 -3.71
N LEU A 297 -20.79 -6.15 -3.07
CA LEU A 297 -20.20 -5.78 -1.79
C LEU A 297 -18.77 -6.29 -1.67
N MET A 298 -17.87 -5.45 -1.18
CA MET A 298 -16.55 -5.86 -0.76
C MET A 298 -16.52 -6.14 0.75
N ILE A 299 -15.84 -7.21 1.15
CA ILE A 299 -15.76 -7.65 2.54
C ILE A 299 -14.32 -7.82 3.01
N MET A 300 -14.03 -7.40 4.23
CA MET A 300 -12.72 -7.55 4.88
C MET A 300 -12.89 -7.87 6.36
N PHE A 301 -12.20 -8.89 6.86
CA PHE A 301 -12.31 -9.28 8.28
C PHE A 301 -10.99 -9.25 9.04
N SER A 302 -10.08 -8.39 8.60
CA SER A 302 -8.67 -8.39 8.99
C SER A 302 -8.41 -8.10 10.47
N ASN A 303 -7.36 -8.71 11.02
CA ASN A 303 -6.89 -8.51 12.39
C ASN A 303 -6.13 -7.20 12.58
N TYR A 304 -5.46 -6.72 11.54
CA TYR A 304 -4.76 -5.44 11.54
C TYR A 304 -4.58 -4.93 10.10
N GLU A 305 -4.80 -3.64 9.92
CA GLU A 305 -4.60 -2.90 8.68
C GLU A 305 -4.06 -1.51 8.98
N ASN A 306 -3.70 -0.77 7.92
CA ASN A 306 -3.56 0.68 7.99
C ASN A 306 -4.68 1.33 7.17
N LEU A 307 -4.39 1.72 5.92
CA LEU A 307 -5.38 2.14 4.93
C LEU A 307 -5.29 1.22 3.70
N PRO A 308 -6.09 0.14 3.63
CA PRO A 308 -6.06 -0.79 2.50
C PRO A 308 -6.43 -0.09 1.20
N VAL A 309 -5.54 -0.12 0.20
CA VAL A 309 -5.79 0.46 -1.13
C VAL A 309 -7.03 -0.15 -1.78
N VAL A 310 -7.28 -1.44 -1.52
CA VAL A 310 -8.43 -2.17 -2.05
C VAL A 310 -9.79 -1.58 -1.63
N ILE A 311 -9.88 -0.93 -0.46
CA ILE A 311 -11.10 -0.19 -0.06
C ILE A 311 -11.30 1.00 -0.99
N LEU A 312 -10.22 1.69 -1.34
CA LEU A 312 -10.25 2.85 -2.24
C LEU A 312 -10.61 2.42 -3.67
N GLU A 313 -10.08 1.27 -4.12
CA GLU A 313 -10.42 0.63 -5.40
C GLU A 313 -11.90 0.25 -5.45
N SER A 314 -12.44 -0.32 -4.37
CA SER A 314 -13.87 -0.65 -4.24
C SER A 314 -14.73 0.61 -4.31
N TYR A 315 -14.33 1.67 -3.60
CA TYR A 315 -15.04 2.94 -3.66
C TYR A 315 -15.01 3.54 -5.07
N ALA A 316 -13.86 3.52 -5.76
CA ALA A 316 -13.77 3.99 -7.13
C ALA A 316 -14.71 3.21 -8.08
N CYS A 317 -14.93 1.91 -7.83
CA CYS A 317 -15.91 1.07 -8.52
C CYS A 317 -17.38 1.28 -8.08
N GLY A 318 -17.65 2.11 -7.07
CA GLY A 318 -18.98 2.32 -6.52
C GLY A 318 -19.49 1.14 -5.68
N VAL A 319 -18.58 0.34 -5.12
CA VAL A 319 -18.89 -0.87 -4.34
C VAL A 319 -18.72 -0.58 -2.84
N PRO A 320 -19.78 -0.76 -2.03
CA PRO A 320 -19.71 -0.54 -0.59
C PRO A 320 -18.81 -1.58 0.10
N VAL A 321 -18.37 -1.27 1.32
CA VAL A 321 -17.43 -2.11 2.07
C VAL A 321 -17.97 -2.48 3.45
N ILE A 322 -17.96 -3.77 3.80
CA ILE A 322 -18.08 -4.20 5.21
C ILE A 322 -16.70 -4.62 5.70
N SER A 323 -16.18 -3.94 6.72
CA SER A 323 -14.82 -4.17 7.21
C SER A 323 -14.71 -4.18 8.73
N THR A 324 -13.70 -4.86 9.27
CA THR A 324 -13.34 -4.71 10.68
C THR A 324 -12.82 -3.30 11.00
N ARG A 325 -13.16 -2.78 12.19
CA ARG A 325 -12.68 -1.50 12.73
C ARG A 325 -11.23 -1.62 13.21
N VAL A 326 -10.30 -1.79 12.29
CA VAL A 326 -8.86 -1.88 12.59
C VAL A 326 -8.05 -0.82 11.85
N GLY A 327 -6.97 -0.35 12.49
CA GLY A 327 -6.10 0.66 11.89
C GLY A 327 -6.85 1.95 11.53
N GLY A 328 -6.50 2.55 10.40
CA GLY A 328 -7.15 3.77 9.91
C GLY A 328 -8.34 3.54 8.97
N ILE A 329 -8.88 2.31 8.87
CA ILE A 329 -10.08 2.05 8.04
C ILE A 329 -11.25 2.93 8.46
N HIS A 330 -11.44 3.10 9.77
CA HIS A 330 -12.54 3.86 10.35
C HIS A 330 -12.49 5.37 10.02
N GLU A 331 -11.36 5.88 9.57
CA GLU A 331 -11.21 7.29 9.17
C GLU A 331 -11.90 7.58 7.83
N HIS A 332 -12.09 6.55 7.01
CA HIS A 332 -12.62 6.70 5.65
C HIS A 332 -13.85 5.84 5.35
N LEU A 333 -14.33 5.06 6.33
CA LEU A 333 -15.55 4.25 6.21
C LEU A 333 -16.63 4.81 7.15
N HIS A 334 -17.41 5.75 6.63
CA HIS A 334 -18.54 6.39 7.33
C HIS A 334 -19.89 5.93 6.74
N THR A 335 -20.99 6.38 7.37
CA THR A 335 -22.36 6.05 6.95
C THR A 335 -22.58 6.40 5.49
N GLY A 336 -23.05 5.44 4.69
CA GLY A 336 -23.26 5.59 3.24
C GLY A 336 -22.21 4.91 2.36
N LEU A 337 -21.01 4.63 2.91
CA LEU A 337 -19.94 3.93 2.18
C LEU A 337 -19.80 2.44 2.54
N GLY A 338 -20.48 2.01 3.60
CA GLY A 338 -20.34 0.67 4.13
C GLY A 338 -20.63 0.56 5.62
N LYS A 339 -20.14 -0.51 6.24
CA LYS A 339 -20.25 -0.77 7.69
C LYS A 339 -18.93 -1.21 8.31
N LEU A 340 -18.76 -0.85 9.58
CA LEU A 340 -17.66 -1.32 10.42
C LEU A 340 -18.16 -2.33 11.43
N VAL A 341 -17.42 -3.43 11.58
CA VAL A 341 -17.64 -4.43 12.62
C VAL A 341 -16.45 -4.49 13.57
N GLU A 342 -16.67 -4.95 14.79
CA GLU A 342 -15.60 -5.10 15.76
C GLU A 342 -14.65 -6.22 15.36
N LYS A 343 -13.37 -6.04 15.68
CA LYS A 343 -12.33 -7.01 15.36
C LYS A 343 -12.67 -8.38 15.97
N GLN A 344 -12.56 -9.43 15.16
CA GLN A 344 -12.85 -10.83 15.53
C GLN A 344 -14.31 -11.11 15.94
N ASN A 345 -15.22 -10.17 15.75
CA ASN A 345 -16.64 -10.38 16.02
C ASN A 345 -17.35 -11.00 14.81
N GLU A 346 -17.33 -12.33 14.70
CA GLU A 346 -17.93 -13.07 13.59
C GLU A 346 -19.45 -12.94 13.53
N GLU A 347 -20.12 -12.83 14.67
CA GLU A 347 -21.59 -12.68 14.72
C GLU A 347 -22.00 -11.31 14.17
N GLN A 348 -21.34 -10.23 14.59
CA GLN A 348 -21.62 -8.90 14.04
C GLN A 348 -21.31 -8.85 12.54
N PHE A 349 -20.25 -9.52 12.09
CA PHE A 349 -19.93 -9.61 10.66
C PHE A 349 -21.01 -10.35 9.88
N LEU A 350 -21.51 -11.47 10.42
CA LEU A 350 -22.64 -12.21 9.84
C LEU A 350 -23.91 -11.35 9.76
N ASP A 351 -24.24 -10.62 10.82
CA ASP A 351 -25.43 -9.77 10.87
C ASP A 351 -25.38 -8.62 9.85
N GLU A 352 -24.22 -7.99 9.66
CA GLU A 352 -24.07 -6.95 8.64
C GLU A 352 -24.14 -7.52 7.22
N LEU A 353 -23.65 -8.76 6.98
CA LEU A 353 -23.86 -9.44 5.70
C LEU A 353 -25.33 -9.76 5.44
N ARG A 354 -26.08 -10.21 6.45
CA ARG A 354 -27.53 -10.44 6.35
C ARG A 354 -28.26 -9.13 6.00
N SER A 355 -27.99 -8.09 6.77
CA SER A 355 -28.56 -6.75 6.57
C SER A 355 -28.31 -6.21 5.16
N PHE A 356 -27.09 -6.38 4.63
CA PHE A 356 -26.79 -6.01 3.25
C PHE A 356 -27.58 -6.83 2.23
N LEU A 357 -27.64 -8.15 2.40
CA LEU A 357 -28.35 -9.01 1.45
C LEU A 357 -29.89 -8.82 1.51
N ASP A 358 -30.43 -8.36 2.63
CA ASP A 358 -31.85 -7.97 2.76
C ASP A 358 -32.15 -6.65 2.05
N ASN A 359 -31.19 -5.71 2.03
CA ASN A 359 -31.34 -4.38 1.43
C ASN A 359 -30.12 -3.99 0.58
N PRO A 360 -29.84 -4.69 -0.54
CA PRO A 360 -28.61 -4.51 -1.30
C PRO A 360 -28.49 -3.14 -1.97
N ASP A 361 -29.62 -2.45 -2.18
CA ASP A 361 -29.68 -1.15 -2.86
C ASP A 361 -29.61 0.04 -1.87
N ILE A 362 -29.32 -0.22 -0.58
CA ILE A 362 -29.20 0.84 0.44
C ILE A 362 -28.03 1.81 0.18
N TYR A 363 -27.02 1.36 -0.57
CA TYR A 363 -25.82 2.14 -0.85
C TYR A 363 -25.88 2.82 -2.21
N ASN A 364 -25.59 4.11 -2.24
CA ASN A 364 -25.52 4.87 -3.48
C ASN A 364 -24.14 4.72 -4.13
N LYS A 365 -24.08 4.00 -5.26
CA LYS A 365 -22.83 3.76 -5.99
C LYS A 365 -22.14 5.03 -6.48
N LEU A 366 -22.91 6.07 -6.82
CA LEU A 366 -22.35 7.35 -7.29
C LEU A 366 -21.69 8.09 -6.13
N GLU A 367 -22.35 8.16 -4.97
CA GLU A 367 -21.80 8.78 -3.76
C GLU A 367 -20.51 8.09 -3.30
N ILE A 368 -20.49 6.75 -3.35
CA ILE A 368 -19.30 5.96 -3.03
C ILE A 368 -18.13 6.31 -3.97
N ARG A 369 -18.39 6.40 -5.28
CA ARG A 369 -17.38 6.78 -6.26
C ARG A 369 -16.91 8.21 -6.07
N ASP A 370 -17.84 9.15 -5.87
CA ASP A 370 -17.52 10.56 -5.70
C ASP A 370 -16.61 10.77 -4.48
N TYR A 371 -16.85 10.01 -3.41
CA TYR A 371 -15.94 10.02 -2.27
C TYR A 371 -14.51 9.59 -2.66
N ALA A 372 -14.35 8.53 -3.45
CA ALA A 372 -13.04 8.10 -3.93
C ALA A 372 -12.34 9.14 -4.81
N VAL A 373 -13.08 9.73 -5.76
CA VAL A 373 -12.57 10.75 -6.67
C VAL A 373 -12.09 11.99 -5.90
N ASN A 374 -12.87 12.43 -4.92
CA ASN A 374 -12.60 13.67 -4.19
C ASN A 374 -11.55 13.54 -3.09
N HIS A 375 -11.22 12.32 -2.64
CA HIS A 375 -10.28 12.11 -1.52
C HIS A 375 -9.02 11.33 -1.87
N PHE A 376 -9.05 10.46 -2.89
CA PHE A 376 -7.96 9.50 -3.15
C PHE A 376 -7.48 9.47 -4.60
N SER A 377 -8.06 10.28 -5.49
CA SER A 377 -7.61 10.34 -6.88
C SER A 377 -6.17 10.82 -6.99
N LYS A 378 -5.50 10.46 -8.09
CA LYS A 378 -4.14 10.93 -8.41
C LYS A 378 -4.05 12.46 -8.33
N GLU A 379 -5.03 13.18 -8.85
CA GLU A 379 -5.02 14.65 -8.84
C GLU A 379 -5.05 15.22 -7.41
N VAL A 380 -5.93 14.71 -6.55
CA VAL A 380 -6.10 15.18 -5.17
C VAL A 380 -4.85 14.91 -4.34
N ILE A 381 -4.33 13.68 -4.39
CA ILE A 381 -3.14 13.30 -3.63
C ILE A 381 -1.89 13.97 -4.18
N GLY A 382 -1.76 14.06 -5.51
CA GLY A 382 -0.66 14.75 -6.17
C GLY A 382 -0.57 16.23 -5.78
N LYS A 383 -1.70 16.93 -5.76
CA LYS A 383 -1.78 18.32 -5.26
C LYS A 383 -1.37 18.43 -3.79
N SER A 384 -1.78 17.48 -2.96
CA SER A 384 -1.43 17.45 -1.53
C SER A 384 0.06 17.23 -1.30
N LEU A 385 0.67 16.28 -2.02
CA LEU A 385 2.12 16.05 -1.99
C LEU A 385 2.91 17.25 -2.50
N ALA A 386 2.50 17.82 -3.64
CA ALA A 386 3.13 19.00 -4.23
C ALA A 386 3.13 20.20 -3.28
N LYS A 387 2.02 20.41 -2.56
CA LYS A 387 1.91 21.45 -1.53
C LYS A 387 2.97 21.27 -0.44
N VAL A 388 3.08 20.06 0.14
CA VAL A 388 4.09 19.77 1.16
C VAL A 388 5.50 19.97 0.64
N TYR A 389 5.78 19.56 -0.61
CA TYR A 389 7.11 19.75 -1.19
C TYR A 389 7.48 21.22 -1.31
N ASN A 390 6.57 22.05 -1.83
CA ASN A 390 6.81 23.48 -1.97
C ASN A 390 7.03 24.14 -0.60
N GLU A 391 6.17 23.86 0.38
CA GLU A 391 6.32 24.38 1.75
C GLU A 391 7.67 23.98 2.38
N VAL A 392 8.13 22.75 2.18
CA VAL A 392 9.42 22.27 2.72
C VAL A 392 10.62 22.86 1.97
N ILE A 393 10.48 23.11 0.66
CA ILE A 393 11.52 23.76 -0.15
C ILE A 393 11.67 25.23 0.24
N ASP A 394 10.57 25.94 0.47
CA ASP A 394 10.54 27.37 0.77
C ASP A 394 11.01 27.72 2.19
N LYS A 395 10.89 26.79 3.15
CA LYS A 395 11.40 26.94 4.53
C LYS A 395 12.93 26.92 4.65
N LYS A 396 13.64 26.65 3.56
CA LYS A 396 15.09 26.40 3.51
C LYS A 396 15.85 27.65 3.11
#